data_AF-A0A7Z9G5E0-F1
#
_entry.id   AF-A0A7Z9G5E0-F1
#
_cell.length_a   1.000
_cell.length_b   1.000
_cell.length_c   1.000
_cell.angle_alpha   90.00
_cell.angle_beta   90.00
_cell.angle_gamma   90.00
#
_symmetry.space_group_name_H-M   'P 1'
#
loop_
_entity.id
_entity.type
_entity.pdbx_description
1 polymer ?
#
loop_
_entity_poly.entity_id
_entity_poly.type
_entity_poly.pdbx_seq_one_letter_code
_entity_poly.pdbx_strand_id
1 'polypeptide(L)'
;MSRDFRTICALMVLAICLPLHSFAEIPNGFKLQLNSDGVELYSKSYNSGPSDFVLVVDLEWAQLRSVLGEPGTAGPGTEIGGEAKVTFTKKSLLNHWQTAKAKWPKTVAVINGQFFNNLLDPPTLNYPVKTAGEVVSGKAAATIELVADLRLLQVDNAAGEAQITSFDSATLYDENSGPEMVAGLDVKPKQGELGYAGRTFVGVQSGGKNASDRVLFFVSSYASQTSAASVLSNFGATQQLMMDGKHAQLIVNSTPLIYSTAAIPHAFAIVAEAVEVPGPPINDQDLDGFLSDVNDCNDQDAEIHPDAQEICDGIDNNCNEQMDEGFAVGTECTVGQGTCLGQGTIECVSANASECNAQFAAEPVSELCDFLDNDCDGVVDEDLNLGEYCEKTSGGCVTNGVWACHLESGDVVCTAPEPAAGRELCNGVDDDCDGLVDEGFQVGDACSEGEGACKVEGFLTCDSRGAAYCKAPQPDIQEERCDGLDNDCDGVVDEGFELGNTCEVELESCTVAGVTVCSATGLNMDCKALTNNCDDTTPIIDGGDGTQTGAGSSSGAGSGGRDPTILTLPGDESSGCIAAPRPLKGHALMLIFLTLLLMFRRQGQYS
;
A
#
# COMPACT_ATOMS: atom_id res chain seq x y z
N MET A 1 3.99 -42.67 -29.54
CA MET A 1 5.43 -42.60 -29.19
C MET A 1 5.50 -41.71 -27.95
N SER A 2 5.50 -42.27 -26.75
CA SER A 2 6.69 -42.57 -25.91
C SER A 2 7.38 -41.29 -25.41
N ARG A 3 7.61 -41.00 -24.13
CA ARG A 3 7.46 -41.70 -22.84
C ARG A 3 7.62 -40.60 -21.77
N ASP A 4 6.67 -40.49 -20.83
CA ASP A 4 6.90 -39.84 -19.54
C ASP A 4 7.63 -40.81 -18.62
N PHE A 5 8.76 -40.37 -18.04
CA PHE A 5 9.43 -41.07 -16.94
C PHE A 5 9.76 -40.03 -15.86
N ARG A 6 8.97 -40.07 -14.78
CA ARG A 6 9.28 -39.43 -13.50
C ARG A 6 10.58 -40.02 -12.95
N THR A 7 11.51 -39.18 -12.50
CA THR A 7 12.51 -39.57 -11.50
C THR A 7 12.63 -38.45 -10.47
N ILE A 8 12.52 -38.89 -9.22
CA ILE A 8 12.64 -38.17 -7.95
C ILE A 8 14.01 -37.51 -7.86
N CYS A 9 14.10 -36.23 -7.50
CA CYS A 9 15.31 -35.67 -6.91
C CYS A 9 14.94 -34.72 -5.77
N ALA A 10 15.40 -35.11 -4.59
CA ALA A 10 15.28 -34.39 -3.33
C ALA A 10 15.99 -33.03 -3.40
N LEU A 11 15.52 -32.08 -2.58
CA LEU A 11 16.27 -30.89 -2.19
C LEU A 11 17.65 -31.31 -1.66
N MET A 12 18.67 -31.20 -2.50
CA MET A 12 20.02 -30.92 -2.06
C MET A 12 20.14 -29.40 -1.98
N VAL A 13 20.45 -28.91 -0.79
CA VAL A 13 21.08 -27.61 -0.61
C VAL A 13 22.35 -27.63 -1.46
N LEU A 14 22.32 -26.93 -2.59
CA LEU A 14 23.48 -26.70 -3.42
C LEU A 14 24.37 -25.70 -2.65
N ALA A 15 25.23 -26.23 -1.79
CA ALA A 15 26.40 -25.51 -1.35
C ALA A 15 27.19 -25.19 -2.62
N ILE A 16 27.16 -23.91 -3.01
CA ILE A 16 27.99 -23.36 -4.07
C ILE A 16 29.43 -23.77 -3.75
N CYS A 17 29.95 -24.66 -4.60
CA CYS A 17 31.33 -25.07 -4.58
C CYS A 17 32.14 -23.83 -4.99
N LEU A 18 32.56 -23.03 -4.01
CA LEU A 18 33.66 -22.09 -4.20
C LEU A 18 34.86 -22.91 -4.70
N PRO A 19 35.62 -22.42 -5.69
CA PRO A 19 36.78 -23.14 -6.16
C PRO A 19 37.73 -23.33 -4.98
N LEU A 20 37.98 -24.60 -4.65
CA LEU A 20 39.08 -25.01 -3.78
C LEU A 20 40.37 -24.48 -4.41
N HIS A 21 40.81 -23.32 -3.94
CA HIS A 21 42.18 -22.84 -4.17
C HIS A 21 43.11 -23.95 -3.70
N SER A 22 43.95 -24.46 -4.61
CA SER A 22 44.97 -25.41 -4.23
C SER A 22 45.91 -24.70 -3.25
N PHE A 23 45.79 -25.01 -1.96
CA PHE A 23 46.80 -24.61 -0.98
C PHE A 23 48.12 -25.21 -1.46
N ALA A 24 49.06 -24.36 -1.90
CA ALA A 24 50.43 -24.78 -2.08
C ALA A 24 50.87 -25.43 -0.76
N GLU A 25 51.33 -26.67 -0.79
CA GLU A 25 51.75 -27.35 0.43
C GLU A 25 52.86 -26.52 1.08
N ILE A 26 52.60 -26.05 2.31
CA ILE A 26 53.55 -25.23 3.07
C ILE A 26 54.87 -26.02 3.18
N PRO A 27 56.00 -25.45 2.72
CA PRO A 27 57.27 -26.17 2.72
C PRO A 27 57.67 -26.68 4.10
N ASN A 28 58.18 -27.93 4.13
CA ASN A 28 58.39 -28.67 5.37
C ASN A 28 59.23 -27.89 6.42
N GLY A 29 58.64 -27.73 7.61
CA GLY A 29 59.21 -27.04 8.76
C GLY A 29 58.82 -25.56 8.90
N PHE A 30 58.18 -24.96 7.90
CA PHE A 30 57.58 -23.63 8.03
C PHE A 30 56.18 -23.71 8.63
N LYS A 31 55.83 -22.72 9.46
CA LYS A 31 54.52 -22.59 10.09
C LYS A 31 53.98 -21.18 9.86
N LEU A 32 52.73 -21.08 9.44
CA LEU A 32 52.00 -19.82 9.34
C LEU A 32 51.94 -19.14 10.72
N GLN A 33 52.38 -17.88 10.78
CA GLN A 33 52.41 -17.03 11.98
C GLN A 33 51.39 -15.90 11.91
N LEU A 34 51.21 -15.34 10.72
CA LEU A 34 50.26 -14.28 10.46
C LEU A 34 49.62 -14.54 9.10
N ASN A 35 48.31 -14.34 9.06
CA ASN A 35 47.51 -14.26 7.85
C ASN A 35 46.64 -13.01 7.99
N SER A 36 46.89 -12.04 7.11
CA SER A 36 46.19 -10.77 6.99
C SER A 36 45.86 -10.60 5.51
N ASP A 37 44.91 -9.72 5.17
CA ASP A 37 44.50 -9.45 3.78
C ASP A 37 45.73 -9.32 2.84
N GLY A 38 45.93 -10.33 1.98
CA GLY A 38 47.05 -10.40 1.04
C GLY A 38 48.46 -10.63 1.60
N VAL A 39 48.63 -10.80 2.92
CA VAL A 39 49.94 -10.92 3.55
C VAL A 39 49.99 -12.13 4.49
N GLU A 40 50.85 -13.08 4.15
CA GLU A 40 51.12 -14.26 4.96
C GLU A 40 52.56 -14.27 5.46
N LEU A 41 52.76 -14.50 6.76
CA LEU A 41 54.08 -14.69 7.35
C LEU A 41 54.25 -16.13 7.79
N TYR A 42 55.30 -16.78 7.32
CA TYR A 42 55.73 -18.10 7.74
C TYR A 42 57.04 -18.02 8.51
N SER A 43 57.19 -18.83 9.54
CA SER A 43 58.45 -18.97 10.26
C SER A 43 58.89 -20.42 10.38
N LYS A 44 60.20 -20.62 10.39
CA LYS A 44 60.84 -21.90 10.70
C LYS A 44 61.84 -21.70 11.82
N SER A 45 61.55 -22.29 12.97
CA SER A 45 62.41 -22.26 14.15
C SER A 45 63.33 -23.48 14.19
N TYR A 46 64.54 -23.29 14.70
CA TYR A 46 65.54 -24.34 14.87
C TYR A 46 65.82 -24.57 16.37
N ASN A 47 66.21 -25.80 16.73
CA ASN A 47 66.57 -26.12 18.12
C ASN A 47 67.78 -25.29 18.63
N SER A 48 68.64 -24.89 17.71
CA SER A 48 69.80 -24.03 17.97
C SER A 48 70.04 -23.14 16.74
N GLY A 49 69.70 -21.86 16.83
CA GLY A 49 69.90 -20.89 15.76
C GLY A 49 68.76 -19.88 15.65
N PRO A 50 68.94 -18.81 14.84
CA PRO A 50 67.87 -17.88 14.56
C PRO A 50 66.79 -18.51 13.67
N SER A 51 65.55 -18.04 13.81
CA SER A 51 64.45 -18.47 12.95
C SER A 51 64.58 -17.86 11.56
N ASP A 52 64.15 -18.62 10.55
CA ASP A 52 63.94 -18.12 9.19
C ASP A 52 62.50 -17.63 9.02
N PHE A 53 62.31 -16.58 8.22
CA PHE A 53 60.99 -16.04 7.91
C PHE A 53 60.79 -15.95 6.40
N VAL A 54 59.57 -16.28 5.97
CA VAL A 54 59.09 -16.06 4.60
C VAL A 54 57.83 -15.23 4.67
N LEU A 55 57.85 -14.06 4.04
CA LEU A 55 56.68 -13.21 3.88
C LEU A 55 56.16 -13.37 2.46
N VAL A 56 54.91 -13.78 2.29
CA VAL A 56 54.22 -13.89 1.01
C VAL A 56 53.27 -12.70 0.91
N VAL A 57 53.41 -11.94 -0.18
CA VAL A 57 52.60 -10.76 -0.49
C VAL A 57 51.83 -11.06 -1.77
N ASP A 58 50.52 -11.19 -1.66
CA ASP A 58 49.61 -11.37 -2.77
C ASP A 58 49.20 -9.99 -3.30
N LEU A 59 49.59 -9.67 -4.54
CA LEU A 59 49.41 -8.34 -5.11
C LEU A 59 47.93 -8.01 -5.42
N GLU A 60 47.02 -8.99 -5.35
CA GLU A 60 45.58 -8.73 -5.41
C GLU A 60 45.11 -7.93 -4.19
N TRP A 61 45.69 -8.18 -3.02
CA TRP A 61 45.19 -7.65 -1.73
C TRP A 61 46.23 -6.87 -0.94
N ALA A 62 47.47 -6.78 -1.43
CA ALA A 62 48.55 -6.09 -0.76
C ALA A 62 49.50 -5.39 -1.74
N GLN A 63 50.19 -4.37 -1.26
CA GLN A 63 51.08 -3.53 -2.06
C GLN A 63 52.52 -3.60 -1.53
N LEU A 64 53.46 -3.61 -2.46
CA LEU A 64 54.88 -3.40 -2.20
C LEU A 64 55.24 -1.94 -2.49
N ARG A 65 55.76 -1.22 -1.50
CA ARG A 65 56.16 0.18 -1.66
C ARG A 65 57.59 0.43 -1.17
N SER A 66 58.37 1.17 -1.94
CA SER A 66 59.72 1.59 -1.55
C SER A 66 59.68 2.71 -0.51
N VAL A 67 60.50 2.59 0.54
CA VAL A 67 60.70 3.61 1.57
C VAL A 67 62.16 4.03 1.57
N LEU A 68 62.42 5.27 1.20
CA LEU A 68 63.76 5.83 1.08
C LEU A 68 64.03 6.82 2.22
N GLY A 69 65.31 6.92 2.61
CA GLY A 69 65.79 8.03 3.40
C GLY A 69 65.64 9.36 2.66
N GLU A 70 65.68 10.48 3.40
CA GLU A 70 65.68 11.80 2.77
C GLU A 70 66.93 11.98 1.88
N PRO A 71 66.78 12.55 0.67
CA PRO A 71 67.91 12.80 -0.21
C PRO A 71 68.88 13.81 0.42
N GLY A 72 70.18 13.56 0.31
CA GLY A 72 71.23 14.44 0.83
C GLY A 72 71.41 15.72 -0.02
N THR A 73 71.88 16.81 0.61
CA THR A 73 71.93 18.15 0.00
C THR A 73 73.24 18.55 -0.69
N ALA A 74 74.27 17.71 -0.80
CA ALA A 74 75.53 18.18 -1.43
C ALA A 74 76.42 17.07 -2.01
N GLY A 75 76.51 17.06 -3.35
CA GLY A 75 77.57 16.44 -4.14
C GLY A 75 77.27 16.63 -5.63
N PRO A 76 78.27 16.72 -6.54
CA PRO A 76 78.02 16.89 -7.96
C PRO A 76 77.31 15.63 -8.49
N GLY A 77 76.00 15.76 -8.70
CA GLY A 77 75.12 14.70 -9.14
C GLY A 77 73.83 14.48 -8.35
N THR A 78 73.32 15.52 -7.69
CA THR A 78 72.09 15.51 -6.88
C THR A 78 70.85 15.92 -7.67
N GLU A 79 70.66 15.39 -8.88
CA GLU A 79 69.40 15.56 -9.61
C GLU A 79 68.60 14.24 -9.56
N ILE A 80 67.38 14.34 -9.04
CA ILE A 80 66.37 13.27 -9.16
C ILE A 80 65.95 13.27 -10.63
N GLY A 81 66.08 12.14 -11.33
CA GLY A 81 65.71 12.02 -12.75
C GLY A 81 66.83 12.18 -13.80
N GLY A 82 68.12 12.14 -13.45
CA GLY A 82 69.18 12.15 -14.47
C GLY A 82 70.55 11.68 -13.96
N GLU A 83 71.18 10.74 -14.70
CA GLU A 83 72.58 10.23 -14.75
C GLU A 83 73.49 10.20 -13.49
N ALA A 84 73.03 10.62 -12.33
CA ALA A 84 73.87 11.13 -11.27
C ALA A 84 73.61 10.43 -9.92
N LYS A 85 74.64 10.41 -9.05
CA LYS A 85 74.64 9.59 -7.83
C LYS A 85 73.93 10.31 -6.68
N VAL A 86 72.65 10.01 -6.49
CA VAL A 86 71.85 10.48 -5.36
C VAL A 86 72.27 9.79 -4.05
N THR A 87 72.38 10.57 -2.97
CA THR A 87 72.66 10.07 -1.63
C THR A 87 71.40 10.10 -0.77
N PHE A 88 71.27 9.17 0.17
CA PHE A 88 70.09 9.01 1.02
C PHE A 88 70.48 8.88 2.48
N THR A 89 69.78 9.57 3.37
CA THR A 89 70.01 9.46 4.82
C THR A 89 69.73 8.05 5.34
N LYS A 90 70.61 7.50 6.19
CA LYS A 90 70.38 6.20 6.83
C LYS A 90 69.41 6.35 7.99
N LYS A 91 68.39 5.50 8.04
CA LYS A 91 67.40 5.43 9.14
C LYS A 91 67.37 4.01 9.70
N SER A 92 67.04 3.86 10.98
CA SER A 92 66.77 2.52 11.55
C SER A 92 65.53 1.91 10.89
N LEU A 93 65.40 0.58 10.90
CA LEU A 93 64.18 -0.05 10.38
C LEU A 93 62.93 0.43 11.10
N LEU A 94 63.03 0.75 12.40
CA LEU A 94 61.91 1.30 13.17
C LEU A 94 61.48 2.68 12.67
N ASN A 95 62.43 3.54 12.27
CA ASN A 95 62.11 4.84 11.67
C ASN A 95 61.47 4.67 10.28
N HIS A 96 61.94 3.69 9.50
CA HIS A 96 61.28 3.32 8.23
C HIS A 96 59.87 2.78 8.46
N TRP A 97 59.66 1.94 9.49
CA TRP A 97 58.34 1.49 9.93
C TRP A 97 57.42 2.66 10.29
N GLN A 98 57.90 3.62 11.09
CA GLN A 98 57.13 4.80 11.46
C GLN A 98 56.79 5.66 10.23
N THR A 99 57.74 5.85 9.31
CA THR A 99 57.54 6.59 8.07
C THR A 99 56.50 5.89 7.19
N ALA A 100 56.60 4.57 7.05
CA ALA A 100 55.66 3.75 6.31
C ALA A 100 54.26 3.79 6.93
N LYS A 101 54.11 3.62 8.25
CA LYS A 101 52.81 3.71 8.94
C LYS A 101 52.19 5.11 8.85
N ALA A 102 53.01 6.16 8.87
CA ALA A 102 52.52 7.53 8.72
C ALA A 102 51.99 7.81 7.30
N LYS A 103 52.64 7.23 6.27
CA LYS A 103 52.25 7.40 4.87
C LYS A 103 51.14 6.43 4.44
N TRP A 104 51.20 5.20 4.94
CA TRP A 104 50.31 4.08 4.61
C TRP A 104 49.86 3.38 5.90
N PRO A 105 48.72 3.78 6.49
CA PRO A 105 48.25 3.28 7.78
C PRO A 105 48.08 1.75 7.84
N LYS A 106 47.76 1.10 6.72
CA LYS A 106 47.62 -0.37 6.59
C LYS A 106 48.95 -1.10 6.40
N THR A 107 50.11 -0.47 6.63
CA THR A 107 51.41 -1.15 6.63
C THR A 107 51.43 -2.28 7.68
N VAL A 108 51.77 -3.49 7.24
CA VAL A 108 51.86 -4.72 8.05
C VAL A 108 53.30 -5.14 8.30
N ALA A 109 54.19 -4.97 7.31
CA ALA A 109 55.59 -5.34 7.43
C ALA A 109 56.53 -4.29 6.83
N VAL A 110 57.73 -4.18 7.37
CA VAL A 110 58.85 -3.44 6.77
C VAL A 110 60.10 -4.30 6.78
N ILE A 111 60.75 -4.42 5.62
CA ILE A 111 61.93 -5.25 5.35
C ILE A 111 63.07 -4.37 4.84
N ASN A 112 64.31 -4.73 5.09
CA ASN A 112 65.45 -4.01 4.51
C ASN A 112 65.47 -4.07 2.97
N GLY A 113 66.06 -3.06 2.34
CA GLY A 113 66.13 -2.94 0.88
C GLY A 113 67.44 -3.44 0.26
N GLN A 114 67.74 -2.89 -0.91
CA GLN A 114 68.94 -3.17 -1.71
C GLN A 114 70.28 -2.74 -1.09
N PHE A 115 71.36 -3.12 -1.77
CA PHE A 115 72.74 -2.79 -1.41
C PHE A 115 73.03 -1.29 -1.50
N PHE A 116 73.90 -0.81 -0.62
CA PHE A 116 74.33 0.58 -0.58
C PHE A 116 75.81 0.72 -0.23
N ASN A 117 76.40 1.86 -0.59
CA ASN A 117 77.79 2.15 -0.30
C ASN A 117 77.92 2.75 1.10
N ASN A 118 78.21 1.88 2.08
CA ASN A 118 78.36 2.28 3.47
C ASN A 118 79.70 2.99 3.79
N LEU A 119 80.57 3.24 2.80
CA LEU A 119 81.77 4.07 2.97
C LEU A 119 81.48 5.57 2.87
N LEU A 120 80.28 5.93 2.39
CA LEU A 120 79.81 7.30 2.28
C LEU A 120 78.74 7.58 3.34
N ASP A 121 78.68 8.82 3.83
CA ASP A 121 77.65 9.30 4.74
C ASP A 121 77.21 10.72 4.34
N PRO A 122 76.01 10.92 3.78
CA PRO A 122 75.00 9.91 3.47
C PRO A 122 75.42 8.91 2.37
N PRO A 123 75.01 7.63 2.45
CA PRO A 123 75.35 6.62 1.45
C PRO A 123 74.66 6.86 0.11
N THR A 124 75.26 6.29 -0.95
CA THR A 124 74.59 6.12 -2.25
C THR A 124 74.02 4.71 -2.35
N LEU A 125 72.90 4.54 -3.06
CA LEU A 125 72.42 3.21 -3.44
C LEU A 125 73.36 2.62 -4.48
N ASN A 126 73.66 1.33 -4.38
CA ASN A 126 74.57 0.69 -5.33
C ASN A 126 73.91 0.49 -6.70
N TYR A 127 72.58 0.32 -6.72
CA TYR A 127 71.82 0.03 -7.93
C TYR A 127 70.62 0.96 -8.10
N PRO A 128 70.08 1.03 -9.33
CA PRO A 128 68.95 1.91 -9.63
C PRO A 128 67.67 1.58 -8.85
N VAL A 129 66.85 2.61 -8.65
CA VAL A 129 65.49 2.52 -8.08
C VAL A 129 64.54 3.38 -8.88
N LYS A 130 63.38 2.81 -9.22
CA LYS A 130 62.19 3.52 -9.67
C LYS A 130 61.13 3.35 -8.58
N THR A 131 60.45 4.41 -8.16
CA THR A 131 59.32 4.31 -7.22
C THR A 131 58.24 5.28 -7.65
N ALA A 132 56.98 4.84 -7.57
CA ALA A 132 55.83 5.58 -8.09
C ALA A 132 56.04 6.09 -9.54
N GLY A 133 56.71 5.31 -10.40
CA GLY A 133 56.99 5.69 -11.79
C GLY A 133 58.23 6.56 -11.99
N GLU A 134 58.77 7.15 -10.91
CA GLU A 134 59.89 8.09 -10.98
C GLU A 134 61.24 7.42 -10.73
N VAL A 135 62.22 7.70 -11.58
CA VAL A 135 63.60 7.18 -11.40
C VAL A 135 64.34 8.00 -10.35
N VAL A 136 64.45 7.44 -9.15
CA VAL A 136 65.09 8.10 -7.99
C VAL A 136 66.61 7.89 -7.98
N SER A 137 67.09 6.80 -8.56
CA SER A 137 68.53 6.54 -8.76
C SER A 137 68.73 5.84 -10.09
N GLY A 138 69.48 6.45 -11.01
CA GLY A 138 69.59 5.99 -12.41
C GLY A 138 70.87 5.24 -12.79
N LYS A 139 71.92 5.29 -11.95
CA LYS A 139 73.25 4.76 -12.31
C LYS A 139 73.74 3.70 -11.32
N ALA A 140 73.91 2.48 -11.81
CA ALA A 140 74.56 1.42 -11.04
C ALA A 140 76.03 1.79 -10.76
N ALA A 141 76.49 1.62 -9.52
CA ALA A 141 77.89 1.79 -9.13
C ALA A 141 78.80 0.62 -9.59
N ALA A 142 78.25 -0.29 -10.39
CA ALA A 142 78.82 -1.59 -10.76
C ALA A 142 79.81 -1.52 -11.93
N THR A 143 80.82 -2.40 -11.91
CA THR A 143 81.66 -2.72 -13.08
C THR A 143 80.87 -3.59 -14.07
N ILE A 144 81.29 -3.63 -15.35
CA ILE A 144 80.62 -4.42 -16.41
C ILE A 144 80.40 -5.89 -16.00
N GLU A 145 81.35 -6.49 -15.27
CA GLU A 145 81.24 -7.87 -14.80
C GLU A 145 80.14 -8.07 -13.75
N LEU A 146 79.92 -7.07 -12.89
CA LEU A 146 78.85 -7.09 -11.88
C LEU A 146 77.48 -6.82 -12.50
N VAL A 147 77.41 -6.04 -13.59
CA VAL A 147 76.17 -5.77 -14.33
C VAL A 147 75.54 -7.07 -14.89
N ALA A 148 76.36 -8.03 -15.32
CA ALA A 148 75.86 -9.33 -15.80
C ALA A 148 75.15 -10.15 -14.71
N ASP A 149 75.52 -9.93 -13.45
CA ASP A 149 74.92 -10.59 -12.29
C ASP A 149 73.75 -9.77 -11.71
N LEU A 150 73.42 -8.60 -12.28
CA LEU A 150 72.29 -7.80 -11.80
C LEU A 150 70.95 -8.37 -12.29
N ARG A 151 69.98 -8.30 -11.39
CA ARG A 151 68.57 -8.60 -11.63
C ARG A 151 67.73 -7.41 -11.22
N LEU A 152 66.62 -7.20 -11.91
CA LEU A 152 65.69 -6.10 -11.68
C LEU A 152 64.34 -6.68 -11.26
N LEU A 153 63.93 -6.44 -10.02
CA LEU A 153 62.54 -6.65 -9.60
C LEU A 153 61.72 -5.47 -10.12
N GLN A 154 60.66 -5.77 -10.84
CA GLN A 154 59.63 -4.85 -11.30
C GLN A 154 58.31 -5.28 -10.65
N VAL A 155 57.62 -4.34 -10.01
CA VAL A 155 56.30 -4.58 -9.42
C VAL A 155 55.36 -3.49 -9.88
N ASP A 156 54.23 -3.91 -10.44
CA ASP A 156 53.07 -3.09 -10.69
C ASP A 156 51.97 -3.48 -9.72
N ASN A 157 51.85 -2.72 -8.64
CA ASN A 157 50.83 -2.95 -7.63
C ASN A 157 49.42 -2.82 -8.22
N ALA A 158 49.21 -1.96 -9.24
CA ALA A 158 47.89 -1.70 -9.80
C ALA A 158 47.47 -2.81 -10.78
N ALA A 159 48.41 -3.31 -11.58
CA ALA A 159 48.17 -4.45 -12.46
C ALA A 159 48.18 -5.80 -11.73
N GLY A 160 48.64 -5.84 -10.47
CA GLY A 160 48.84 -7.09 -9.74
C GLY A 160 49.99 -7.94 -10.31
N GLU A 161 50.93 -7.33 -11.04
CA GLU A 161 52.00 -8.01 -11.77
C GLU A 161 53.36 -7.79 -11.11
N ALA A 162 54.19 -8.83 -11.09
CA ALA A 162 55.58 -8.73 -10.67
C ALA A 162 56.48 -9.63 -11.53
N GLN A 163 57.70 -9.17 -11.74
CA GLN A 163 58.71 -9.96 -12.45
C GLN A 163 60.12 -9.59 -12.03
N ILE A 164 61.03 -10.55 -12.12
CA ILE A 164 62.46 -10.39 -11.94
C ILE A 164 63.16 -10.77 -13.25
N THR A 165 63.77 -9.78 -13.89
CA THR A 165 64.47 -9.94 -15.17
C THR A 165 65.97 -9.64 -15.04
N SER A 166 66.75 -9.94 -16.07
CA SER A 166 68.11 -9.40 -16.18
C SER A 166 68.06 -7.87 -16.24
N PHE A 167 69.02 -7.22 -15.59
CA PHE A 167 69.07 -5.76 -15.58
C PHE A 167 69.35 -5.20 -16.98
N ASP A 168 68.43 -4.37 -17.48
CA ASP A 168 68.60 -3.52 -18.64
C ASP A 168 68.32 -2.07 -18.22
N SER A 169 69.26 -1.17 -18.50
CA SER A 169 69.10 0.25 -18.19
C SER A 169 67.96 0.90 -18.97
N ALA A 170 67.59 0.39 -20.15
CA ALA A 170 66.48 0.93 -20.92
C ALA A 170 65.13 0.74 -20.21
N THR A 171 64.91 -0.41 -19.59
CA THR A 171 63.68 -0.74 -18.85
C THR A 171 63.41 0.23 -17.70
N LEU A 172 64.45 0.78 -17.08
CA LEU A 172 64.29 1.73 -15.97
C LEU A 172 63.60 3.04 -16.40
N TYR A 173 63.84 3.49 -17.63
CA TYR A 173 63.32 4.74 -18.18
C TYR A 173 62.13 4.53 -19.13
N ASP A 174 61.68 3.29 -19.31
CA ASP A 174 60.46 3.00 -20.06
C ASP A 174 59.24 3.40 -19.22
N GLU A 175 58.32 4.14 -19.83
CA GLU A 175 57.07 4.56 -19.18
C GLU A 175 56.10 3.38 -19.00
N ASN A 176 56.22 2.34 -19.84
CA ASN A 176 55.37 1.13 -19.78
C ASN A 176 55.91 0.07 -18.81
N SER A 177 57.00 0.36 -18.11
CA SER A 177 57.64 -0.58 -17.20
C SER A 177 57.20 -0.33 -15.75
N GLY A 178 57.21 -1.39 -14.94
CA GLY A 178 56.63 -1.40 -13.59
C GLY A 178 57.00 -0.17 -12.74
N PRO A 179 56.03 0.45 -12.02
CA PRO A 179 56.23 1.71 -11.30
C PRO A 179 57.15 1.59 -10.09
N GLU A 180 57.27 0.39 -9.50
CA GLU A 180 58.24 0.08 -8.45
C GLU A 180 59.32 -0.83 -9.02
N MET A 181 60.58 -0.37 -9.02
CA MET A 181 61.71 -1.15 -9.48
C MET A 181 62.90 -1.06 -8.54
N VAL A 182 63.47 -2.22 -8.23
CA VAL A 182 64.68 -2.31 -7.40
C VAL A 182 65.60 -3.39 -7.95
N ALA A 183 66.86 -3.03 -8.12
CA ALA A 183 67.89 -3.95 -8.57
C ALA A 183 68.61 -4.65 -7.42
N GLY A 184 69.03 -5.89 -7.66
CA GLY A 184 69.85 -6.69 -6.76
C GLY A 184 70.72 -7.66 -7.53
N LEU A 185 71.30 -8.63 -6.83
CA LEU A 185 72.20 -9.63 -7.42
C LEU A 185 71.45 -10.90 -7.77
N ASP A 186 71.95 -11.65 -8.74
CA ASP A 186 71.51 -13.02 -9.00
C ASP A 186 71.71 -13.91 -7.78
N VAL A 187 70.98 -15.04 -7.74
CA VAL A 187 71.06 -16.05 -6.68
C VAL A 187 72.46 -16.68 -6.56
N LYS A 188 73.25 -16.71 -7.65
CA LYS A 188 74.63 -17.22 -7.68
C LYS A 188 75.56 -16.22 -8.36
N PRO A 189 75.86 -15.06 -7.72
CA PRO A 189 76.74 -14.07 -8.33
C PRO A 189 78.16 -14.62 -8.42
N LYS A 190 78.92 -14.22 -9.43
CA LYS A 190 80.30 -14.66 -9.67
C LYS A 190 81.25 -14.26 -8.53
N GLN A 191 80.90 -13.20 -7.79
CA GLN A 191 81.57 -12.78 -6.56
C GLN A 191 80.56 -12.80 -5.41
N GLY A 192 80.71 -13.74 -4.46
CA GLY A 192 79.84 -13.82 -3.30
C GLY A 192 80.42 -14.67 -2.17
N GLU A 193 80.18 -14.26 -0.93
CA GLU A 193 80.47 -15.08 0.25
C GLU A 193 79.46 -16.24 0.31
N LEU A 194 79.91 -17.44 -0.09
CA LEU A 194 79.13 -18.68 0.02
C LEU A 194 78.84 -19.13 1.47
N GLY A 195 79.37 -18.39 2.46
CA GLY A 195 79.20 -18.66 3.89
C GLY A 195 77.81 -18.31 4.43
N TYR A 196 77.60 -18.64 5.71
CA TYR A 196 76.41 -18.24 6.47
C TYR A 196 76.55 -16.81 6.97
N ALA A 197 75.54 -15.99 6.70
CA ALA A 197 75.41 -14.64 7.24
C ALA A 197 73.94 -14.21 7.14
N GLY A 198 73.61 -12.96 7.46
CA GLY A 198 72.30 -12.42 7.17
C GLY A 198 71.97 -12.51 5.69
N ARG A 199 70.72 -12.82 5.34
CA ARG A 199 70.23 -12.97 3.97
C ARG A 199 68.83 -12.36 3.86
N THR A 200 68.67 -11.57 2.80
CA THR A 200 67.38 -11.08 2.33
C THR A 200 67.28 -11.42 0.85
N PHE A 201 66.29 -12.21 0.47
CA PHE A 201 66.02 -12.58 -0.91
C PHE A 201 64.57 -12.22 -1.22
N VAL A 202 64.31 -11.90 -2.49
CA VAL A 202 62.95 -11.76 -3.00
C VAL A 202 62.76 -12.70 -4.17
N GLY A 203 61.58 -13.29 -4.23
CA GLY A 203 61.14 -14.14 -5.32
C GLY A 203 59.78 -13.71 -5.84
N VAL A 204 59.50 -14.06 -7.07
CA VAL A 204 58.19 -13.89 -7.71
C VAL A 204 57.62 -15.24 -8.05
N GLN A 205 56.39 -15.47 -7.62
CA GLN A 205 55.55 -16.59 -8.02
C GLN A 205 54.43 -16.04 -8.90
N SER A 206 54.38 -16.47 -10.17
CA SER A 206 53.35 -15.96 -11.06
C SER A 206 51.99 -16.59 -10.75
N GLY A 207 50.94 -15.77 -10.71
CA GLY A 207 49.55 -16.23 -10.56
C GLY A 207 48.98 -16.85 -11.84
N GLY A 208 49.63 -16.62 -12.99
CA GLY A 208 49.16 -17.05 -14.30
C GLY A 208 48.15 -16.07 -14.90
N LYS A 209 47.36 -16.51 -15.89
CA LYS A 209 46.50 -15.60 -16.68
C LYS A 209 45.33 -14.96 -15.91
N ASN A 210 44.94 -15.54 -14.77
CA ASN A 210 43.69 -15.19 -14.07
C ASN A 210 43.92 -14.91 -12.58
N ALA A 211 45.16 -14.66 -12.15
CA ALA A 211 45.46 -14.34 -10.75
C ALA A 211 46.69 -13.43 -10.69
N SER A 212 46.68 -12.52 -9.71
CA SER A 212 47.80 -11.65 -9.44
C SER A 212 49.05 -12.43 -9.05
N ASP A 213 50.20 -11.86 -9.35
CA ASP A 213 51.48 -12.42 -8.95
C ASP A 213 51.70 -12.25 -7.45
N ARG A 214 52.53 -13.12 -6.87
CA ARG A 214 52.94 -13.06 -5.48
C ARG A 214 54.40 -12.71 -5.37
N VAL A 215 54.72 -11.79 -4.45
CA VAL A 215 56.08 -11.42 -4.09
C VAL A 215 56.45 -12.05 -2.76
N LEU A 216 57.54 -12.81 -2.74
CA LEU A 216 57.98 -13.59 -1.59
C LEU A 216 59.29 -13.06 -1.05
N PHE A 217 59.35 -12.67 0.22
CA PHE A 217 60.57 -12.25 0.88
C PHE A 217 61.07 -13.34 1.83
N PHE A 218 62.28 -13.83 1.61
CA PHE A 218 63.00 -14.63 2.60
C PHE A 218 63.92 -13.72 3.40
N VAL A 219 63.81 -13.75 4.73
CA VAL A 219 64.67 -12.96 5.63
C VAL A 219 65.19 -13.86 6.74
N SER A 220 66.51 -13.86 6.93
CA SER A 220 67.19 -14.61 7.99
C SER A 220 68.42 -13.86 8.47
N SER A 221 68.74 -13.93 9.76
CA SER A 221 70.00 -13.41 10.29
C SER A 221 71.17 -14.37 10.10
N TYR A 222 70.92 -15.63 9.72
CA TYR A 222 71.96 -16.63 9.53
C TYR A 222 71.54 -17.74 8.53
N ALA A 223 71.77 -17.50 7.25
CA ALA A 223 71.50 -18.47 6.19
C ALA A 223 72.62 -18.48 5.13
N SER A 224 72.78 -19.62 4.45
CA SER A 224 73.58 -19.69 3.23
C SER A 224 72.78 -19.13 2.04
N GLN A 225 73.47 -18.70 0.97
CA GLN A 225 72.78 -18.23 -0.24
C GLN A 225 71.92 -19.34 -0.86
N THR A 226 72.47 -20.56 -0.93
CA THR A 226 71.78 -21.72 -1.50
C THR A 226 70.54 -22.10 -0.70
N SER A 227 70.59 -22.05 0.63
CA SER A 227 69.43 -22.36 1.47
C SER A 227 68.33 -21.31 1.31
N ALA A 228 68.67 -20.01 1.28
CA ALA A 228 67.70 -18.93 1.09
C ALA A 228 66.94 -19.08 -0.24
N ALA A 229 67.66 -19.30 -1.34
CA ALA A 229 67.06 -19.50 -2.65
C ALA A 229 66.24 -20.80 -2.75
N SER A 230 66.71 -21.88 -2.12
CA SER A 230 65.97 -23.14 -2.09
C SER A 230 64.65 -22.99 -1.34
N VAL A 231 64.61 -22.21 -0.26
CA VAL A 231 63.38 -21.92 0.48
C VAL A 231 62.38 -21.19 -0.42
N LEU A 232 62.78 -20.09 -1.08
CA LEU A 232 61.88 -19.38 -2.00
C LEU A 232 61.38 -20.26 -3.14
N SER A 233 62.26 -21.09 -3.72
CA SER A 233 61.88 -22.05 -4.77
C SER A 233 60.82 -23.05 -4.27
N ASN A 234 60.94 -23.53 -3.03
CA ASN A 234 59.97 -24.44 -2.43
C ASN A 234 58.63 -23.76 -2.14
N PHE A 235 58.63 -22.44 -1.88
CA PHE A 235 57.41 -21.64 -1.78
C PHE A 235 56.81 -21.28 -3.16
N GLY A 236 57.42 -21.73 -4.27
CA GLY A 236 56.88 -21.54 -5.62
C GLY A 236 57.49 -20.37 -6.39
N ALA A 237 58.50 -19.68 -5.85
CA ALA A 237 59.16 -18.59 -6.58
C ALA A 237 59.92 -19.13 -7.80
N THR A 238 59.51 -18.69 -8.99
CA THR A 238 60.12 -19.07 -10.28
C THR A 238 61.26 -18.15 -10.68
N GLN A 239 61.25 -16.91 -10.19
CA GLN A 239 62.26 -15.89 -10.42
C GLN A 239 62.70 -15.33 -9.08
N GLN A 240 63.99 -15.03 -8.91
CA GLN A 240 64.56 -14.67 -7.61
C GLN A 240 65.73 -13.69 -7.77
N LEU A 241 65.92 -12.82 -6.78
CA LEU A 241 67.11 -12.00 -6.63
C LEU A 241 67.51 -11.86 -5.16
N MET A 242 68.79 -11.54 -4.96
CA MET A 242 69.40 -11.29 -3.66
C MET A 242 69.45 -9.79 -3.38
N MET A 243 69.03 -9.41 -2.18
CA MET A 243 69.13 -8.05 -1.63
C MET A 243 70.22 -7.96 -0.57
N ASP A 244 70.33 -6.83 0.13
CA ASP A 244 71.36 -6.66 1.15
C ASP A 244 71.14 -7.60 2.34
N GLY A 245 71.84 -8.73 2.34
CA GLY A 245 71.77 -9.69 3.42
C GLY A 245 72.53 -9.27 4.68
N LYS A 246 73.61 -8.49 4.57
CA LYS A 246 74.44 -8.14 5.74
C LYS A 246 73.66 -7.29 6.74
N HIS A 247 72.68 -6.53 6.26
CA HIS A 247 71.78 -5.72 7.07
C HIS A 247 70.35 -6.28 7.08
N ALA A 248 70.20 -7.61 7.00
CA ALA A 248 68.90 -8.29 7.08
C ALA A 248 68.13 -7.88 8.33
N GLN A 249 66.94 -7.32 8.14
CA GLN A 249 66.07 -6.79 9.19
C GLN A 249 64.59 -6.98 8.79
N LEU A 250 63.73 -7.25 9.76
CA LEU A 250 62.29 -7.46 9.55
C LEU A 250 61.49 -6.97 10.76
N ILE A 251 60.52 -6.09 10.52
CA ILE A 251 59.47 -5.71 11.47
C ILE A 251 58.12 -6.14 10.89
N VAL A 252 57.29 -6.80 11.70
CA VAL A 252 55.90 -7.14 11.36
C VAL A 252 55.02 -6.70 12.52
N ASN A 253 53.94 -5.97 12.24
CA ASN A 253 53.00 -5.42 13.24
C ASN A 253 53.72 -4.73 14.42
N SER A 254 54.66 -3.82 14.11
CA SER A 254 55.51 -3.11 15.07
C SER A 254 56.47 -3.98 15.90
N THR A 255 56.51 -5.28 15.67
CA THR A 255 57.39 -6.22 16.38
C THR A 255 58.61 -6.56 15.52
N PRO A 256 59.84 -6.25 15.96
CA PRO A 256 61.05 -6.68 15.27
C PRO A 256 61.21 -8.20 15.36
N LEU A 257 61.11 -8.90 14.24
CA LEU A 257 61.34 -10.34 14.14
C LEU A 257 62.80 -10.67 13.83
N ILE A 258 63.44 -9.81 13.04
CA ILE A 258 64.90 -9.80 12.84
C ILE A 258 65.41 -8.40 13.16
N TYR A 259 66.14 -8.30 14.27
CA TYR A 259 66.66 -7.05 14.77
C TYR A 259 68.13 -6.83 14.38
N SER A 260 68.46 -5.61 13.96
CA SER A 260 69.83 -5.14 13.83
C SER A 260 69.88 -3.64 14.07
N THR A 261 71.02 -3.15 14.60
CA THR A 261 71.26 -1.73 14.88
C THR A 261 71.74 -0.96 13.65
N ALA A 262 72.00 -1.65 12.53
CA ALA A 262 72.45 -1.00 11.31
C ALA A 262 71.36 -0.11 10.73
N ALA A 263 71.68 1.15 10.48
CA ALA A 263 70.79 2.06 9.77
C ALA A 263 70.95 1.86 8.26
N ILE A 264 69.84 1.87 7.52
CA ILE A 264 69.76 1.59 6.08
C ILE A 264 69.10 2.75 5.33
N PRO A 265 69.51 3.04 4.08
CA PRO A 265 68.94 4.13 3.29
C PRO A 265 67.64 3.74 2.55
N HIS A 266 67.35 2.45 2.42
CA HIS A 266 66.20 1.95 1.67
C HIS A 266 65.59 0.72 2.36
N ALA A 267 64.27 0.64 2.36
CA ALA A 267 63.47 -0.44 2.90
C ALA A 267 62.22 -0.64 2.04
N PHE A 268 61.58 -1.80 2.14
CA PHE A 268 60.28 -2.07 1.56
C PHE A 268 59.21 -2.05 2.64
N ALA A 269 58.09 -1.38 2.37
CA ALA A 269 56.87 -1.46 3.16
C ALA A 269 55.86 -2.35 2.44
N ILE A 270 55.25 -3.27 3.20
CA ILE A 270 54.14 -4.10 2.74
C ILE A 270 52.86 -3.55 3.35
N VAL A 271 51.94 -3.11 2.49
CA VAL A 271 50.66 -2.52 2.87
C VAL A 271 49.57 -3.53 2.56
N ALA A 272 48.83 -4.00 3.57
CA ALA A 272 47.72 -4.94 3.41
C ALA A 272 46.47 -4.18 2.97
N GLU A 273 46.46 -3.80 1.70
CA GLU A 273 45.42 -3.03 1.05
C GLU A 273 45.49 -3.33 -0.44
N ALA A 274 44.40 -3.79 -1.05
CA ALA A 274 44.30 -3.85 -2.50
C ALA A 274 44.58 -2.45 -3.08
N VAL A 275 45.25 -2.36 -4.23
CA VAL A 275 45.26 -1.07 -4.93
C VAL A 275 43.82 -0.77 -5.31
N GLU A 276 43.28 0.33 -4.80
CA GLU A 276 42.15 0.99 -5.47
C GLU A 276 42.69 1.43 -6.82
N VAL A 277 42.59 0.55 -7.81
CA VAL A 277 42.93 0.88 -9.19
C VAL A 277 41.92 1.96 -9.55
N PRO A 278 42.30 3.23 -9.79
CA PRO A 278 41.44 4.06 -10.60
C PRO A 278 41.34 3.26 -11.89
N GLY A 279 40.13 2.79 -12.21
CA GLY A 279 39.91 1.75 -13.22
C GLY A 279 40.60 2.05 -14.56
N PRO A 280 40.56 1.10 -15.52
CA PRO A 280 40.89 1.43 -16.91
C PRO A 280 40.17 2.73 -17.28
N PRO A 281 40.77 3.62 -18.10
CA PRO A 281 40.35 5.03 -18.22
C PRO A 281 38.84 5.13 -18.10
N ILE A 282 38.39 5.62 -16.94
CA ILE A 282 36.97 5.60 -16.59
C ILE A 282 36.26 6.38 -17.70
N ASN A 283 35.53 5.67 -18.56
CA ASN A 283 34.47 6.30 -19.30
C ASN A 283 33.27 6.23 -18.36
N ASP A 284 33.34 7.16 -17.41
CA ASP A 284 32.35 7.57 -16.43
C ASP A 284 32.36 9.10 -16.61
N GLN A 285 31.61 9.61 -17.61
CA GLN A 285 31.72 11.02 -17.99
C GLN A 285 30.96 11.94 -17.04
N ASP A 286 30.04 11.41 -16.26
CA ASP A 286 29.22 12.14 -15.29
C ASP A 286 29.68 11.97 -13.82
N LEU A 287 30.62 11.05 -13.55
CA LEU A 287 31.29 10.80 -12.27
C LEU A 287 30.37 10.23 -11.18
N ASP A 288 29.38 9.43 -11.56
CA ASP A 288 28.45 8.79 -10.62
C ASP A 288 28.97 7.45 -10.04
N GLY A 289 30.07 6.94 -10.58
CA GLY A 289 30.73 5.71 -10.16
C GLY A 289 30.28 4.45 -10.89
N PHE A 290 29.43 4.57 -11.91
CA PHE A 290 29.05 3.52 -12.85
C PHE A 290 29.81 3.70 -14.17
N LEU A 291 29.90 2.64 -14.98
CA LEU A 291 30.71 2.64 -16.20
C LEU A 291 29.83 2.29 -17.40
N SER A 292 29.84 3.13 -18.44
CA SER A 292 29.19 2.90 -19.75
C SER A 292 29.29 1.47 -20.30
N ASP A 293 30.47 0.85 -20.22
CA ASP A 293 30.72 -0.46 -20.84
C ASP A 293 30.27 -1.66 -19.97
N VAL A 294 29.89 -1.40 -18.71
CA VAL A 294 29.62 -2.46 -17.73
C VAL A 294 28.13 -2.50 -17.37
N ASN A 295 27.53 -1.34 -17.08
CA ASN A 295 26.19 -1.28 -16.51
C ASN A 295 25.50 0.09 -16.56
N ASP A 296 26.18 1.18 -16.93
CA ASP A 296 25.54 2.48 -17.09
C ASP A 296 24.93 2.63 -18.49
N CYS A 297 23.62 2.86 -18.55
CA CYS A 297 22.86 3.06 -19.78
C CYS A 297 22.92 4.50 -20.31
N ASN A 298 23.35 5.48 -19.51
CA ASN A 298 23.60 6.86 -19.92
C ASN A 298 24.73 7.54 -19.14
N ASP A 299 25.96 7.24 -19.57
CA ASP A 299 27.26 7.74 -19.09
C ASP A 299 27.49 9.27 -19.16
N GLN A 300 26.46 10.06 -19.47
CA GLN A 300 26.48 11.52 -19.50
C GLN A 300 25.52 12.15 -18.48
N ASP A 301 24.81 11.34 -17.70
CA ASP A 301 23.79 11.76 -16.76
C ASP A 301 23.85 10.93 -15.47
N ALA A 302 24.45 11.52 -14.42
CA ALA A 302 24.63 10.91 -13.11
C ALA A 302 23.32 10.56 -12.36
N GLU A 303 22.15 10.87 -12.92
CA GLU A 303 20.85 10.44 -12.41
C GLU A 303 20.34 9.14 -13.09
N ILE A 304 21.05 8.62 -14.09
CA ILE A 304 20.69 7.41 -14.84
C ILE A 304 21.80 6.37 -14.71
N HIS A 305 21.62 5.41 -13.80
CA HIS A 305 22.60 4.37 -13.49
C HIS A 305 21.98 3.19 -12.73
N PRO A 306 22.59 2.00 -12.66
CA PRO A 306 22.03 0.79 -12.04
C PRO A 306 21.42 0.87 -10.64
N ASP A 307 21.90 1.82 -9.82
CA ASP A 307 21.42 2.04 -8.45
C ASP A 307 20.48 3.26 -8.34
N ALA A 308 20.16 3.91 -9.46
CA ALA A 308 19.26 5.04 -9.50
C ALA A 308 17.86 4.62 -9.08
N GLN A 309 17.11 5.57 -8.53
CA GLN A 309 15.69 5.36 -8.28
C GLN A 309 14.92 5.69 -9.53
N GLU A 310 14.00 4.81 -9.94
CA GLU A 310 13.12 5.15 -11.04
C GLU A 310 12.23 6.35 -10.77
N ILE A 311 12.06 7.14 -11.82
CA ILE A 311 11.13 8.26 -11.91
C ILE A 311 10.27 8.07 -13.17
N CYS A 312 9.07 8.63 -13.16
CA CYS A 312 8.13 8.52 -14.27
C CYS A 312 8.45 9.59 -15.33
N ASP A 313 9.45 9.34 -16.17
CA ASP A 313 9.91 10.27 -17.21
C ASP A 313 10.03 9.61 -18.60
N GLY A 314 9.70 8.32 -18.73
CA GLY A 314 9.80 7.56 -19.96
C GLY A 314 11.22 7.07 -20.27
N ILE A 315 12.13 7.13 -19.30
CA ILE A 315 13.51 6.63 -19.35
C ILE A 315 13.61 5.43 -18.38
N ASP A 316 14.59 4.57 -18.61
CA ASP A 316 15.01 3.53 -17.68
C ASP A 316 16.14 4.15 -16.85
N ASN A 317 15.82 4.78 -15.72
CA ASN A 317 16.81 5.49 -14.91
C ASN A 317 17.77 4.51 -14.22
N ASN A 318 17.34 3.30 -13.90
CA ASN A 318 18.10 2.31 -13.14
C ASN A 318 18.72 1.20 -14.01
N CYS A 319 18.69 1.38 -15.33
CA CYS A 319 19.31 0.52 -16.33
C CYS A 319 18.96 -0.96 -16.18
N ASN A 320 17.71 -1.29 -15.82
CA ASN A 320 17.25 -2.67 -15.63
C ASN A 320 16.48 -3.25 -16.83
N GLU A 321 16.46 -2.53 -17.95
CA GLU A 321 15.73 -2.80 -19.19
C GLU A 321 14.20 -2.62 -19.07
N GLN A 322 13.72 -1.94 -18.03
CA GLN A 322 12.32 -1.56 -17.85
C GLN A 322 12.25 -0.05 -17.69
N MET A 323 11.28 0.58 -18.35
CA MET A 323 11.04 2.01 -18.21
C MET A 323 9.89 2.22 -17.22
N ASP A 324 10.05 3.20 -16.33
CA ASP A 324 9.06 3.62 -15.35
C ASP A 324 8.46 2.46 -14.51
N GLU A 325 9.24 1.45 -14.12
CA GLU A 325 8.67 0.37 -13.31
C GLU A 325 8.24 0.85 -11.92
N GLY A 326 7.17 0.25 -11.42
CA GLY A 326 6.49 0.73 -10.21
C GLY A 326 5.44 1.83 -10.47
N PHE A 327 5.41 2.45 -11.66
CA PHE A 327 4.39 3.43 -12.05
C PHE A 327 3.26 2.85 -12.91
N ALA A 328 3.33 1.57 -13.27
CA ALA A 328 2.34 0.84 -14.08
C ALA A 328 2.05 1.49 -15.45
N VAL A 329 3.00 2.24 -16.00
CA VAL A 329 2.88 2.91 -17.30
C VAL A 329 2.58 1.89 -18.41
N GLY A 330 1.65 2.24 -19.29
CA GLY A 330 1.23 1.37 -20.40
C GLY A 330 0.26 0.24 -20.01
N THR A 331 -0.09 0.10 -18.73
CA THR A 331 -1.18 -0.81 -18.32
C THR A 331 -2.54 -0.21 -18.64
N GLU A 332 -3.52 -1.07 -18.96
CA GLU A 332 -4.89 -0.66 -19.20
C GLU A 332 -5.53 -0.12 -17.90
N CYS A 333 -6.20 1.01 -17.99
CA CYS A 333 -6.95 1.62 -16.91
C CYS A 333 -8.34 2.06 -17.40
N THR A 334 -9.26 2.26 -16.46
CA THR A 334 -10.62 2.72 -16.75
C THR A 334 -11.05 3.84 -15.81
N VAL A 335 -11.86 4.77 -16.30
CA VAL A 335 -12.49 5.84 -15.51
C VAL A 335 -14.01 5.77 -15.65
N GLY A 336 -14.75 6.14 -14.60
CA GLY A 336 -16.21 6.07 -14.56
C GLY A 336 -16.78 4.65 -14.41
N GLN A 337 -18.09 4.56 -14.18
CA GLN A 337 -18.84 3.30 -14.19
C GLN A 337 -19.96 3.35 -15.25
N GLY A 338 -20.55 2.20 -15.57
CA GLY A 338 -21.69 2.14 -16.49
C GLY A 338 -21.42 2.74 -17.88
N THR A 339 -22.22 3.74 -18.25
CA THR A 339 -22.16 4.51 -19.51
C THR A 339 -20.95 5.42 -19.61
N CYS A 340 -20.43 5.89 -18.47
CA CYS A 340 -19.23 6.72 -18.37
C CYS A 340 -17.92 5.95 -18.54
N LEU A 341 -17.96 4.60 -18.60
CA LEU A 341 -16.76 3.75 -18.62
C LEU A 341 -15.83 4.08 -19.79
N GLY A 342 -14.83 4.90 -19.51
CA GLY A 342 -13.73 5.26 -20.39
C GLY A 342 -12.59 4.27 -20.25
N GLN A 343 -11.98 3.86 -21.35
CA GLN A 343 -10.75 3.07 -21.35
C GLN A 343 -9.57 3.95 -21.73
N GLY A 344 -8.43 3.72 -21.09
CA GLY A 344 -7.18 4.41 -21.38
C GLY A 344 -5.99 3.60 -20.91
N THR A 345 -4.86 4.27 -20.84
CA THR A 345 -3.61 3.72 -20.34
C THR A 345 -3.05 4.63 -19.26
N ILE A 346 -2.35 4.03 -18.29
CA ILE A 346 -1.59 4.81 -17.32
C ILE A 346 -0.42 5.49 -18.05
N GLU A 347 -0.29 6.81 -17.86
CA GLU A 347 0.79 7.65 -18.39
C GLU A 347 1.43 8.50 -17.28
N CYS A 348 2.68 8.90 -17.48
CA CYS A 348 3.36 9.80 -16.53
C CYS A 348 2.78 11.22 -16.61
N VAL A 349 2.45 11.79 -15.44
CA VAL A 349 2.05 13.20 -15.31
C VAL A 349 3.13 14.06 -14.67
N SER A 350 4.03 13.43 -13.92
CA SER A 350 5.23 14.06 -13.34
C SER A 350 6.27 12.99 -13.03
N ALA A 351 7.51 13.40 -12.75
CA ALA A 351 8.60 12.49 -12.39
C ALA A 351 8.29 11.51 -11.23
N ASN A 352 7.29 11.77 -10.39
CA ASN A 352 6.95 10.88 -9.28
C ASN A 352 5.48 10.44 -9.27
N ALA A 353 4.74 10.64 -10.37
CA ALA A 353 3.34 10.28 -10.45
C ALA A 353 2.92 9.86 -11.86
N SER A 354 2.11 8.81 -11.92
CA SER A 354 1.38 8.38 -13.11
C SER A 354 -0.12 8.50 -12.88
N GLU A 355 -0.86 8.81 -13.94
CA GLU A 355 -2.32 8.91 -13.93
C GLU A 355 -2.92 8.19 -15.14
N CYS A 356 -4.19 7.84 -15.03
CA CYS A 356 -4.93 7.24 -16.13
C CYS A 356 -5.36 8.33 -17.11
N ASN A 357 -4.99 8.20 -18.38
CA ASN A 357 -5.38 9.16 -19.43
C ASN A 357 -6.77 8.89 -20.03
N ALA A 358 -7.49 7.91 -19.47
CA ALA A 358 -8.85 7.60 -19.90
C ALA A 358 -9.73 8.84 -19.74
N GLN A 359 -10.47 9.15 -20.81
CA GLN A 359 -11.55 10.13 -20.78
C GLN A 359 -12.87 9.38 -20.72
N PHE A 360 -13.89 10.01 -20.12
CA PHE A 360 -15.23 9.43 -20.12
C PHE A 360 -15.69 9.12 -21.54
N ALA A 361 -16.27 7.93 -21.74
CA ALA A 361 -16.73 7.49 -23.06
C ALA A 361 -17.93 8.30 -23.57
N ALA A 362 -18.66 8.96 -22.67
CA ALA A 362 -19.76 9.86 -22.94
C ALA A 362 -19.54 11.20 -22.23
N GLU A 363 -20.07 12.27 -22.81
CA GLU A 363 -20.13 13.58 -22.12
C GLU A 363 -21.06 13.45 -20.91
N PRO A 364 -20.65 13.90 -19.71
CA PRO A 364 -21.44 13.80 -18.50
C PRO A 364 -22.74 14.60 -18.65
N VAL A 365 -23.86 13.94 -18.39
CA VAL A 365 -25.20 14.53 -18.44
C VAL A 365 -25.88 14.27 -17.10
N SER A 366 -26.75 15.19 -16.67
CA SER A 366 -27.46 15.05 -15.39
C SER A 366 -28.08 13.66 -15.21
N GLU A 367 -28.01 13.14 -13.99
CA GLU A 367 -28.50 11.81 -13.62
C GLU A 367 -29.89 11.49 -14.16
N LEU A 368 -30.02 10.27 -14.65
CA LEU A 368 -31.29 9.64 -15.00
C LEU A 368 -31.48 8.48 -14.07
N CYS A 369 -32.74 8.11 -13.86
CA CYS A 369 -33.10 7.02 -12.97
C CYS A 369 -33.01 5.67 -13.72
N ASP A 370 -31.79 5.28 -14.09
CA ASP A 370 -31.50 4.11 -14.91
C ASP A 370 -30.48 3.14 -14.30
N PHE A 371 -30.07 3.37 -13.04
CA PHE A 371 -29.06 2.60 -12.31
C PHE A 371 -27.67 2.68 -12.94
N LEU A 372 -27.41 3.72 -13.72
CA LEU A 372 -26.12 4.05 -14.31
C LEU A 372 -25.69 5.43 -13.82
N ASP A 373 -24.39 5.60 -13.67
CA ASP A 373 -23.74 6.88 -13.39
C ASP A 373 -23.63 7.63 -14.72
N ASN A 374 -24.46 8.64 -14.91
CA ASN A 374 -24.65 9.34 -16.18
C ASN A 374 -23.92 10.69 -16.21
N ASP A 375 -23.68 11.30 -15.05
CA ASP A 375 -22.89 12.52 -14.90
C ASP A 375 -21.43 12.27 -14.50
N CYS A 376 -21.07 11.00 -14.32
CA CYS A 376 -19.73 10.50 -14.09
C CYS A 376 -19.09 10.96 -12.77
N ASP A 377 -19.87 11.28 -11.74
CA ASP A 377 -19.36 11.68 -10.43
C ASP A 377 -18.95 10.49 -9.51
N GLY A 378 -19.30 9.27 -9.93
CA GLY A 378 -18.97 8.02 -9.24
C GLY A 378 -20.01 7.56 -8.21
N VAL A 379 -21.12 8.28 -8.08
CA VAL A 379 -22.35 7.84 -7.43
C VAL A 379 -23.34 7.41 -8.53
N VAL A 380 -24.39 6.69 -8.16
CA VAL A 380 -25.41 6.24 -9.12
C VAL A 380 -26.74 6.82 -8.68
N ASP A 381 -27.47 7.45 -9.61
CA ASP A 381 -28.80 8.03 -9.43
C ASP A 381 -28.88 9.09 -8.30
N GLU A 382 -27.80 9.84 -8.04
CA GLU A 382 -27.77 10.98 -7.12
C GLU A 382 -28.49 12.21 -7.67
N ASP A 383 -28.70 13.23 -6.82
CA ASP A 383 -29.45 14.45 -7.15
C ASP A 383 -30.91 14.24 -7.66
N LEU A 384 -31.39 13.00 -7.62
CA LEU A 384 -32.78 12.60 -7.90
C LEU A 384 -33.66 12.53 -6.65
N ASN A 385 -33.15 13.00 -5.50
CA ASN A 385 -33.80 12.95 -4.18
C ASN A 385 -34.27 11.55 -3.77
N LEU A 386 -33.61 10.49 -4.27
CA LEU A 386 -33.98 9.11 -3.95
C LEU A 386 -33.89 8.85 -2.44
N GLY A 387 -34.91 8.20 -1.89
CA GLY A 387 -35.02 7.96 -0.46
C GLY A 387 -35.51 9.17 0.35
N GLU A 388 -35.60 10.36 -0.24
CA GLU A 388 -36.26 11.48 0.42
C GLU A 388 -37.76 11.25 0.52
N TYR A 389 -38.34 11.87 1.55
CA TYR A 389 -39.74 11.78 1.85
C TYR A 389 -40.59 12.46 0.78
N CYS A 390 -41.59 11.74 0.28
CA CYS A 390 -42.58 12.25 -0.66
C CYS A 390 -43.99 12.04 -0.12
N GLU A 391 -44.88 12.95 -0.48
CA GLU A 391 -46.30 12.89 -0.12
C GLU A 391 -47.14 12.87 -1.40
N LYS A 392 -48.14 12.01 -1.46
CA LYS A 392 -49.25 12.13 -2.41
C LYS A 392 -50.44 12.71 -1.65
N THR A 393 -51.00 13.78 -2.20
CA THR A 393 -52.19 14.42 -1.65
C THR A 393 -53.34 14.33 -2.65
N SER A 394 -54.48 13.84 -2.17
CA SER A 394 -55.77 13.89 -2.87
C SER A 394 -56.77 14.40 -1.84
N GLY A 395 -57.24 15.65 -2.02
CA GLY A 395 -58.08 16.34 -1.04
C GLY A 395 -57.45 16.45 0.35
N GLY A 396 -58.11 15.88 1.36
CA GLY A 396 -57.70 15.84 2.76
C GLY A 396 -56.74 14.70 3.10
N CYS A 397 -56.56 13.75 2.20
CA CYS A 397 -55.77 12.56 2.44
C CYS A 397 -54.31 12.76 2.04
N VAL A 398 -53.41 12.41 2.97
CA VAL A 398 -51.96 12.41 2.73
C VAL A 398 -51.46 10.99 2.90
N THR A 399 -50.86 10.44 1.84
CA THR A 399 -50.06 9.22 1.94
C THR A 399 -48.59 9.53 1.77
N ASN A 400 -47.78 8.81 2.55
CA ASN A 400 -46.36 9.05 2.65
C ASN A 400 -45.60 7.91 1.99
N GLY A 401 -44.51 8.27 1.33
CA GLY A 401 -43.59 7.34 0.70
C GLY A 401 -42.20 7.94 0.62
N VAL A 402 -41.39 7.35 -0.24
CA VAL A 402 -40.08 7.88 -0.62
C VAL A 402 -39.99 7.99 -2.13
N TRP A 403 -39.15 8.89 -2.63
CA TRP A 403 -38.80 8.89 -4.05
C TRP A 403 -37.96 7.65 -4.37
N ALA A 404 -38.36 6.92 -5.42
CA ALA A 404 -37.68 5.72 -5.88
C ALA A 404 -37.71 5.62 -7.40
N CYS A 405 -36.82 4.80 -7.94
CA CYS A 405 -36.77 4.54 -9.36
C CYS A 405 -37.84 3.56 -9.83
N HIS A 406 -38.57 3.94 -10.88
CA HIS A 406 -39.54 3.06 -11.52
C HIS A 406 -38.84 2.10 -12.49
N LEU A 407 -38.72 0.83 -12.10
CA LEU A 407 -37.93 -0.20 -12.80
C LEU A 407 -38.24 -0.40 -14.30
N GLU A 408 -39.45 -0.06 -14.75
CA GLU A 408 -39.86 -0.24 -16.15
C GLU A 408 -39.82 1.03 -17.00
N SER A 409 -39.98 2.21 -16.39
CA SER A 409 -40.03 3.48 -17.13
C SER A 409 -38.78 4.34 -16.98
N GLY A 410 -37.97 4.09 -15.95
CA GLY A 410 -36.77 4.88 -15.66
C GLY A 410 -37.08 6.29 -15.14
N ASP A 411 -38.30 6.53 -14.65
CA ASP A 411 -38.70 7.80 -14.05
C ASP A 411 -38.59 7.75 -12.52
N VAL A 412 -38.32 8.91 -11.91
CA VAL A 412 -38.40 9.09 -10.46
C VAL A 412 -39.87 9.16 -10.03
N VAL A 413 -40.31 8.22 -9.19
CA VAL A 413 -41.70 8.10 -8.74
C VAL A 413 -41.80 8.07 -7.22
N CYS A 414 -42.85 8.66 -6.68
CA CYS A 414 -43.16 8.58 -5.26
C CYS A 414 -43.80 7.21 -4.93
N THR A 415 -43.18 6.42 -4.04
CA THR A 415 -43.68 5.09 -3.64
C THR A 415 -44.89 5.16 -2.71
N ALA A 416 -45.38 6.34 -2.36
CA ALA A 416 -46.57 6.49 -1.55
C ALA A 416 -47.73 5.74 -2.23
N PRO A 417 -48.43 4.84 -1.53
CA PRO A 417 -49.61 4.20 -2.07
C PRO A 417 -50.65 5.27 -2.38
N GLU A 418 -51.51 5.04 -3.37
CA GLU A 418 -52.67 5.91 -3.56
C GLU A 418 -53.48 5.94 -2.25
N PRO A 419 -53.94 7.12 -1.79
CA PRO A 419 -54.79 7.23 -0.62
C PRO A 419 -55.95 6.24 -0.70
N ALA A 420 -56.11 5.40 0.32
CA ALA A 420 -57.12 4.36 0.32
C ALA A 420 -58.50 4.99 0.45
N ALA A 421 -59.41 4.64 -0.48
CA ALA A 421 -60.78 5.13 -0.44
C ALA A 421 -61.47 4.73 0.87
N GLY A 422 -61.70 5.72 1.71
CA GLY A 422 -62.39 5.63 2.99
C GLY A 422 -63.90 5.62 2.83
N ARG A 423 -64.58 6.03 3.89
CA ARG A 423 -66.00 6.40 3.82
C ARG A 423 -66.05 7.90 4.12
N GLU A 424 -66.70 8.65 3.25
CA GLU A 424 -66.88 10.08 3.44
C GLU A 424 -67.72 10.41 4.69
N LEU A 425 -67.31 11.46 5.41
CA LEU A 425 -68.03 12.06 6.52
C LEU A 425 -68.29 13.53 6.21
N CYS A 426 -69.44 14.05 6.63
CA CYS A 426 -69.73 15.48 6.50
C CYS A 426 -68.92 16.28 7.54
N ASN A 427 -67.68 16.65 7.24
CA ASN A 427 -66.80 17.40 8.15
C ASN A 427 -66.00 18.53 7.48
N GLY A 428 -66.21 18.77 6.18
CA GLY A 428 -65.49 19.77 5.40
C GLY A 428 -64.12 19.35 4.91
N VAL A 429 -63.80 18.05 4.96
CA VAL A 429 -62.57 17.41 4.50
C VAL A 429 -62.96 16.22 3.63
N ASP A 430 -62.23 16.00 2.54
CA ASP A 430 -62.30 14.81 1.70
C ASP A 430 -61.67 13.62 2.47
N ASP A 431 -62.51 12.79 3.09
CA ASP A 431 -62.14 11.66 3.96
C ASP A 431 -61.98 10.35 3.18
N ASP A 432 -62.59 10.23 1.99
CA ASP A 432 -62.44 9.08 1.11
C ASP A 432 -61.53 9.29 -0.11
N CYS A 433 -60.90 10.45 -0.18
CA CYS A 433 -59.80 10.81 -1.06
C CYS A 433 -60.17 10.84 -2.56
N ASP A 434 -61.45 11.01 -2.90
CA ASP A 434 -61.94 11.01 -4.28
C ASP A 434 -61.80 12.38 -5.00
N GLY A 435 -61.37 13.41 -4.26
CA GLY A 435 -61.15 14.77 -4.74
C GLY A 435 -62.35 15.71 -4.60
N LEU A 436 -63.48 15.23 -4.04
CA LEU A 436 -64.64 16.02 -3.67
C LEU A 436 -64.70 16.15 -2.14
N VAL A 437 -65.42 17.17 -1.64
CA VAL A 437 -65.56 17.40 -0.20
C VAL A 437 -67.01 17.20 0.19
N ASP A 438 -67.27 16.34 1.18
CA ASP A 438 -68.59 16.03 1.73
C ASP A 438 -69.61 15.57 0.65
N GLU A 439 -69.17 14.85 -0.38
CA GLU A 439 -70.06 14.34 -1.42
C GLU A 439 -71.02 13.26 -0.88
N GLY A 440 -72.18 13.14 -1.53
CA GLY A 440 -73.26 12.29 -1.04
C GLY A 440 -74.05 12.84 0.17
N PHE A 441 -73.61 13.94 0.80
CA PHE A 441 -74.32 14.62 1.89
C PHE A 441 -75.17 15.82 1.45
N GLN A 442 -75.13 16.18 0.16
CA GLN A 442 -75.92 17.27 -0.42
C GLN A 442 -75.71 18.63 0.29
N VAL A 443 -74.51 18.86 0.82
CA VAL A 443 -74.18 20.11 1.52
C VAL A 443 -74.40 21.30 0.59
N GLY A 444 -75.17 22.28 1.05
CA GLY A 444 -75.57 23.45 0.25
C GLY A 444 -76.89 23.31 -0.52
N ASP A 445 -77.50 22.12 -0.60
CA ASP A 445 -78.85 21.98 -1.15
C ASP A 445 -79.88 22.65 -0.23
N ALA A 446 -80.95 23.17 -0.83
CA ALA A 446 -82.07 23.76 -0.10
C ALA A 446 -82.84 22.68 0.67
N CYS A 447 -83.18 22.98 1.92
CA CYS A 447 -83.96 22.12 2.80
C CYS A 447 -85.03 22.96 3.52
N SER A 448 -86.00 22.29 4.15
CA SER A 448 -87.00 22.97 4.97
C SER A 448 -87.29 22.18 6.24
N GLU A 449 -87.39 22.88 7.36
CA GLU A 449 -87.87 22.31 8.63
C GLU A 449 -89.21 22.94 9.02
N GLY A 450 -90.04 22.18 9.75
CA GLY A 450 -91.41 22.56 10.11
C GLY A 450 -92.44 22.21 9.04
N GLU A 451 -93.71 22.17 9.46
CA GLU A 451 -94.88 21.91 8.61
C GLU A 451 -95.81 23.15 8.64
N GLY A 452 -96.57 23.38 7.58
CA GLY A 452 -97.55 24.48 7.54
C GLY A 452 -96.94 25.89 7.65
N ALA A 453 -97.49 26.73 8.52
CA ALA A 453 -97.06 28.12 8.75
C ALA A 453 -95.66 28.21 9.40
N CYS A 454 -95.23 27.16 10.10
CA CYS A 454 -93.91 27.06 10.74
C CYS A 454 -92.80 26.59 9.80
N LYS A 455 -93.11 26.37 8.51
CA LYS A 455 -92.13 25.92 7.54
C LYS A 455 -91.12 27.02 7.23
N VAL A 456 -89.87 26.75 7.54
CA VAL A 456 -88.72 27.62 7.24
C VAL A 456 -87.79 26.96 6.24
N GLU A 457 -87.29 27.74 5.29
CA GLU A 457 -86.27 27.28 4.33
C GLU A 457 -84.87 27.54 4.87
N GLY A 458 -83.99 26.57 4.64
CA GLY A 458 -82.57 26.62 5.01
C GLY A 458 -81.71 25.89 3.98
N PHE A 459 -80.47 25.64 4.35
CA PHE A 459 -79.54 24.85 3.54
C PHE A 459 -78.96 23.71 4.38
N LEU A 460 -78.69 22.57 3.74
CA LEU A 460 -78.01 21.45 4.39
C LEU A 460 -76.58 21.85 4.74
N THR A 461 -76.17 21.58 5.98
CA THR A 461 -74.81 21.80 6.49
C THR A 461 -74.40 20.64 7.38
N CYS A 462 -73.10 20.46 7.58
CA CYS A 462 -72.59 19.42 8.46
C CYS A 462 -72.81 19.73 9.94
N ASP A 463 -73.21 18.71 10.71
CA ASP A 463 -73.25 18.73 12.17
C ASP A 463 -71.93 18.28 12.79
N SER A 464 -71.81 18.40 14.12
CA SER A 464 -70.60 17.99 14.84
C SER A 464 -70.38 16.48 14.94
N ARG A 465 -71.28 15.66 14.38
CA ARG A 465 -71.24 14.20 14.39
C ARG A 465 -70.98 13.60 13.00
N GLY A 466 -70.79 14.44 11.97
CA GLY A 466 -70.48 14.00 10.61
C GLY A 466 -71.70 13.72 9.74
N ALA A 467 -72.89 14.22 10.12
CA ALA A 467 -74.12 14.09 9.33
C ALA A 467 -74.59 15.46 8.81
N ALA A 468 -75.23 15.47 7.64
CA ALA A 468 -75.91 16.67 7.16
C ALA A 468 -77.22 16.90 7.93
N TYR A 469 -77.47 18.15 8.34
CA TYR A 469 -78.74 18.59 8.91
C TYR A 469 -79.18 19.91 8.26
N CYS A 470 -80.48 20.21 8.36
CA CYS A 470 -81.02 21.44 7.81
C CYS A 470 -80.75 22.61 8.75
N LYS A 471 -79.88 23.54 8.34
CA LYS A 471 -79.69 24.80 9.08
C LYS A 471 -80.68 25.83 8.58
N ALA A 472 -81.91 25.74 9.10
CA ALA A 472 -82.94 26.74 8.90
C ALA A 472 -82.95 27.77 10.05
N PRO A 473 -83.30 29.04 9.80
CA PRO A 473 -83.58 30.00 10.86
C PRO A 473 -84.75 29.51 11.72
N GLN A 474 -84.87 30.02 12.95
CA GLN A 474 -86.06 29.73 13.76
C GLN A 474 -87.32 30.29 13.05
N PRO A 475 -88.45 29.56 13.07
CA PRO A 475 -89.70 30.07 12.51
C PRO A 475 -90.12 31.35 13.22
N ASP A 476 -90.80 32.22 12.48
CA ASP A 476 -91.34 33.47 13.02
C ASP A 476 -92.59 33.12 13.85
N ILE A 477 -92.38 32.97 15.16
CA ILE A 477 -93.45 32.63 16.11
C ILE A 477 -94.41 33.83 16.23
N GLN A 478 -95.66 33.61 15.84
CA GLN A 478 -96.72 34.62 15.99
C GLN A 478 -97.63 34.25 17.15
N GLU A 479 -98.46 35.18 17.63
CA GLU A 479 -99.54 34.81 18.56
C GLU A 479 -100.54 33.89 17.83
N GLU A 480 -101.02 32.87 18.53
CA GLU A 480 -101.90 31.88 17.96
C GLU A 480 -103.21 32.48 17.45
N ARG A 481 -103.62 32.02 16.27
CA ARG A 481 -104.87 32.41 15.62
C ARG A 481 -105.68 31.16 15.39
N CYS A 482 -106.99 31.32 15.51
CA CYS A 482 -107.95 30.27 15.22
C CYS A 482 -108.13 30.15 13.70
N ASP A 483 -107.15 29.64 12.97
CA ASP A 483 -107.19 29.50 11.51
C ASP A 483 -106.84 28.08 11.01
N GLY A 484 -106.70 27.13 11.92
CA GLY A 484 -106.38 25.74 11.62
C GLY A 484 -104.90 25.54 11.26
N LEU A 485 -104.05 26.52 11.53
CA LEU A 485 -102.60 26.46 11.40
C LEU A 485 -101.98 26.73 12.77
N ASP A 486 -100.90 26.02 13.07
CA ASP A 486 -100.02 26.30 14.22
C ASP A 486 -99.20 27.56 13.88
N ASN A 487 -99.57 28.71 14.44
CA ASN A 487 -98.96 30.01 14.15
C ASN A 487 -97.84 30.37 15.13
N ASP A 488 -97.87 29.80 16.34
CA ASP A 488 -96.86 30.03 17.37
C ASP A 488 -95.77 28.93 17.42
N CYS A 489 -95.95 27.87 16.62
CA CYS A 489 -95.02 26.77 16.39
C CYS A 489 -94.75 25.91 17.63
N ASP A 490 -95.74 25.75 18.52
CA ASP A 490 -95.65 24.89 19.70
C ASP A 490 -96.02 23.41 19.45
N GLY A 491 -96.53 23.11 18.25
CA GLY A 491 -96.92 21.77 17.81
C GLY A 491 -98.38 21.41 18.08
N VAL A 492 -99.17 22.35 18.61
CA VAL A 492 -100.62 22.27 18.74
C VAL A 492 -101.24 23.27 17.74
N VAL A 493 -102.46 23.00 17.29
CA VAL A 493 -103.18 23.88 16.35
C VAL A 493 -104.33 24.54 17.10
N ASP A 494 -104.44 25.85 16.97
CA ASP A 494 -105.47 26.70 17.57
C ASP A 494 -105.58 26.55 19.11
N GLU A 495 -104.47 26.37 19.83
CA GLU A 495 -104.49 26.28 21.29
C GLU A 495 -104.88 27.62 21.95
N GLY A 496 -105.49 27.54 23.12
CA GLY A 496 -106.12 28.69 23.76
C GLY A 496 -107.50 29.06 23.20
N PHE A 497 -107.93 28.46 22.09
CA PHE A 497 -109.31 28.51 21.60
C PHE A 497 -110.06 27.24 22.00
N GLU A 498 -111.13 27.40 22.79
CA GLU A 498 -112.01 26.30 23.23
C GLU A 498 -112.92 25.79 22.10
N LEU A 499 -112.33 25.21 21.05
CA LEU A 499 -113.03 24.70 19.88
C LEU A 499 -113.78 23.39 20.16
N GLY A 500 -114.94 23.23 19.53
CA GLY A 500 -115.79 22.04 19.66
C GLY A 500 -116.63 21.98 20.95
N ASN A 501 -116.55 22.99 21.81
CA ASN A 501 -117.41 23.12 22.98
C ASN A 501 -118.83 23.52 22.58
N THR A 502 -119.82 23.11 23.38
CA THR A 502 -121.22 23.48 23.17
C THR A 502 -121.45 24.95 23.53
N CYS A 503 -122.11 25.68 22.65
CA CYS A 503 -122.48 27.07 22.85
C CYS A 503 -123.95 27.29 22.45
N GLU A 504 -124.50 28.46 22.76
CA GLU A 504 -125.89 28.80 22.49
C GLU A 504 -125.98 29.97 21.49
N VAL A 505 -126.80 29.83 20.45
CA VAL A 505 -127.08 30.90 19.48
C VAL A 505 -128.50 31.40 19.67
N GLU A 506 -128.66 32.69 19.91
CA GLU A 506 -129.97 33.35 19.99
C GLU A 506 -130.51 33.66 18.59
N LEU A 507 -131.64 33.07 18.24
CA LEU A 507 -132.43 33.41 17.05
C LEU A 507 -133.66 34.22 17.48
N GLU A 508 -134.32 34.90 16.53
CA GLU A 508 -135.43 35.84 16.80
C GLU A 508 -136.64 35.23 17.58
N SER A 509 -136.72 33.90 17.70
CA SER A 509 -137.80 33.22 18.44
C SER A 509 -137.39 32.01 19.31
N CYS A 510 -136.10 31.65 19.38
CA CYS A 510 -135.61 30.55 20.21
C CYS A 510 -134.07 30.57 20.38
N THR A 511 -133.55 29.79 21.33
CA THR A 511 -132.11 29.52 21.48
C THR A 511 -131.81 28.09 21.00
N VAL A 512 -130.85 27.94 20.09
CA VAL A 512 -130.42 26.64 19.56
C VAL A 512 -128.99 26.32 19.98
N ALA A 513 -128.71 25.03 20.19
CA ALA A 513 -127.35 24.57 20.48
C ALA A 513 -126.46 24.71 19.24
N GLY A 514 -125.26 25.22 19.46
CA GLY A 514 -124.17 25.33 18.50
C GLY A 514 -122.90 24.70 19.02
N VAL A 515 -121.88 24.69 18.18
CA VAL A 515 -120.50 24.35 18.56
C VAL A 515 -119.59 25.54 18.30
N THR A 516 -118.63 25.77 19.18
CA THR A 516 -117.60 26.80 18.99
C THR A 516 -116.70 26.39 17.83
N VAL A 517 -116.60 27.26 16.84
CA VAL A 517 -115.71 27.13 15.69
C VAL A 517 -114.92 28.42 15.54
N CYS A 518 -113.83 28.39 14.77
CA CYS A 518 -113.12 29.61 14.43
C CYS A 518 -114.04 30.58 13.68
N SER A 519 -114.00 31.85 14.09
CA SER A 519 -114.72 32.93 13.40
C SER A 519 -114.20 33.09 11.97
N ALA A 520 -115.01 33.69 11.09
CA ALA A 520 -114.59 33.99 9.72
C ALA A 520 -113.35 34.90 9.63
N THR A 521 -112.98 35.56 10.73
CA THR A 521 -111.78 36.42 10.83
C THR A 521 -110.53 35.70 11.31
N GLY A 522 -110.68 34.48 11.85
CA GLY A 522 -109.59 33.69 12.44
C GLY A 522 -109.01 34.22 13.76
N LEU A 523 -109.54 35.32 14.31
CA LEU A 523 -109.01 35.94 15.53
C LEU A 523 -109.76 35.55 16.81
N ASN A 524 -111.03 35.15 16.68
CA ASN A 524 -111.92 34.78 17.79
C ASN A 524 -112.71 33.51 17.47
N MET A 525 -113.41 32.95 18.46
CA MET A 525 -114.40 31.87 18.28
C MET A 525 -115.79 32.43 18.00
N ASP A 526 -116.50 31.83 17.04
CA ASP A 526 -117.93 32.04 16.80
C ASP A 526 -118.72 30.79 17.22
N CYS A 527 -119.95 31.00 17.69
CA CYS A 527 -120.87 29.89 17.92
C CYS A 527 -121.61 29.53 16.63
N LYS A 528 -121.27 28.41 16.01
CA LYS A 528 -121.96 27.92 14.81
C LYS A 528 -123.14 27.05 15.23
N ALA A 529 -124.35 27.53 15.01
CA ALA A 529 -125.58 26.80 15.29
C ALA A 529 -125.60 25.45 14.54
N LEU A 530 -125.97 24.37 15.23
CA LEU A 530 -126.13 23.04 14.63
C LEU A 530 -127.40 22.93 13.78
N THR A 531 -128.37 23.82 14.01
CA THR A 531 -129.62 23.95 13.26
C THR A 531 -130.03 25.41 13.18
N ASN A 532 -130.69 25.79 12.09
CA ASN A 532 -131.23 27.14 11.87
C ASN A 532 -132.76 27.19 12.07
N ASN A 533 -133.34 26.14 12.65
CA ASN A 533 -134.79 26.00 12.85
C ASN A 533 -135.11 25.67 14.32
N CYS A 534 -136.07 26.40 14.89
CA CYS A 534 -136.48 26.30 16.30
C CYS A 534 -137.32 25.06 16.63
N ASP A 535 -137.69 24.25 15.63
CA ASP A 535 -138.62 23.13 15.79
C ASP A 535 -137.95 21.75 15.61
N ASP A 536 -136.61 21.74 15.56
CA ASP A 536 -135.84 20.51 15.35
C ASP A 536 -135.20 20.04 16.67
N THR A 537 -135.96 19.29 17.48
CA THR A 537 -135.44 18.62 18.68
C THR A 537 -134.87 17.23 18.40
N THR A 538 -134.35 16.99 17.19
CA THR A 538 -133.56 15.79 16.89
C THR A 538 -132.24 16.15 16.23
N PRO A 539 -131.07 15.80 16.81
CA PRO A 539 -129.87 15.69 16.01
C PRO A 539 -129.98 14.40 15.19
N ILE A 540 -130.40 14.52 13.91
CA ILE A 540 -130.17 13.51 12.86
C ILE A 540 -129.08 14.08 11.94
N ILE A 541 -127.82 13.63 12.06
CA ILE A 541 -127.11 12.53 11.36
C ILE A 541 -126.12 13.10 10.32
N ASP A 542 -124.82 12.86 10.54
CA ASP A 542 -123.89 12.06 9.69
C ASP A 542 -122.46 12.28 10.26
N GLY A 543 -121.54 11.31 10.35
CA GLY A 543 -121.46 10.02 9.69
C GLY A 543 -120.23 9.97 8.76
N GLY A 544 -119.06 9.58 9.30
CA GLY A 544 -117.88 9.09 8.58
C GLY A 544 -116.65 10.02 8.67
N ASP A 545 -115.44 9.60 9.03
CA ASP A 545 -114.79 8.32 9.37
C ASP A 545 -113.47 8.77 10.05
N GLY A 546 -112.91 8.21 11.13
CA GLY A 546 -113.01 6.88 11.68
C GLY A 546 -112.11 6.77 12.92
N THR A 547 -112.12 5.56 13.49
CA THR A 547 -111.19 5.05 14.52
C THR A 547 -111.41 5.68 15.91
N GLN A 548 -111.98 4.95 16.87
CA GLN A 548 -111.31 4.08 17.85
C GLN A 548 -112.36 3.96 19.00
N THR A 549 -112.51 2.95 19.85
CA THR A 549 -111.70 1.86 20.38
C THR A 549 -112.67 0.91 21.09
N GLY A 550 -112.39 -0.39 21.05
CA GLY A 550 -112.85 -1.32 22.08
C GLY A 550 -111.71 -1.51 23.07
N ALA A 551 -111.77 -0.80 24.19
CA ALA A 551 -110.86 -0.91 25.32
C ALA A 551 -110.92 -2.31 25.96
N GLY A 552 -109.81 -2.73 26.56
CA GLY A 552 -109.83 -3.89 27.43
C GLY A 552 -108.46 -4.38 27.91
N SER A 553 -107.95 -3.69 28.94
CA SER A 553 -107.11 -4.25 30.03
C SER A 553 -105.80 -4.91 29.64
N SER A 554 -104.66 -4.24 29.82
CA SER A 554 -103.92 -4.08 31.09
C SER A 554 -103.16 -5.33 31.56
N SER A 555 -101.89 -5.07 31.90
CA SER A 555 -101.02 -5.77 32.85
C SER A 555 -100.13 -6.92 32.33
N GLY A 556 -98.83 -6.65 32.41
CA GLY A 556 -97.93 -7.48 33.22
C GLY A 556 -97.08 -8.52 32.49
N ALA A 557 -95.88 -8.13 32.08
CA ALA A 557 -94.59 -8.77 32.41
C ALA A 557 -93.49 -8.13 31.54
N GLY A 558 -92.37 -7.64 32.02
CA GLY A 558 -91.71 -7.95 33.29
C GLY A 558 -90.54 -8.91 33.06
N SER A 559 -89.40 -8.31 32.74
CA SER A 559 -88.04 -8.80 32.96
C SER A 559 -87.47 -9.91 32.07
N GLY A 560 -86.18 -9.73 31.76
CA GLY A 560 -85.27 -10.87 31.81
C GLY A 560 -84.40 -11.06 30.58
N GLY A 561 -83.62 -10.04 30.22
CA GLY A 561 -82.16 -10.12 30.24
C GLY A 561 -81.45 -11.37 29.71
N ARG A 562 -80.47 -11.06 28.87
CA ARG A 562 -79.19 -11.76 28.65
C ARG A 562 -79.27 -12.95 27.70
N ASP A 563 -78.67 -12.77 26.52
CA ASP A 563 -77.82 -13.80 25.97
C ASP A 563 -76.40 -13.21 25.74
N PRO A 564 -75.33 -13.94 26.07
CA PRO A 564 -74.02 -13.39 26.37
C PRO A 564 -73.01 -13.46 25.21
N THR A 565 -72.17 -12.43 25.16
CA THR A 565 -70.71 -12.47 25.37
C THR A 565 -69.93 -13.72 24.90
N ILE A 566 -69.07 -13.50 23.89
CA ILE A 566 -67.58 -13.60 23.95
C ILE A 566 -66.89 -14.97 24.18
N LEU A 567 -65.83 -15.16 23.35
CA LEU A 567 -64.68 -16.09 23.46
C LEU A 567 -65.03 -17.59 23.29
N THR A 568 -64.40 -18.37 22.41
CA THR A 568 -62.98 -18.52 22.14
C THR A 568 -62.83 -19.47 20.95
N LEU A 569 -61.82 -19.27 20.10
CA LEU A 569 -61.35 -20.28 19.14
C LEU A 569 -60.60 -21.39 19.90
N PRO A 570 -60.76 -22.66 19.49
CA PRO A 570 -59.68 -23.63 19.58
C PRO A 570 -59.30 -24.12 18.18
N GLY A 571 -58.00 -24.38 18.00
CA GLY A 571 -57.47 -25.05 16.82
C GLY A 571 -57.97 -26.49 16.70
N ASP A 572 -57.75 -27.13 15.56
CA ASP A 572 -56.55 -27.92 15.29
C ASP A 572 -56.78 -28.79 14.03
N GLU A 573 -55.68 -29.21 13.43
CA GLU A 573 -55.50 -30.36 12.53
C GLU A 573 -56.39 -30.54 11.29
N SER A 574 -55.75 -30.63 10.12
CA SER A 574 -55.54 -31.96 9.52
C SER A 574 -54.65 -31.91 8.29
N SER A 575 -53.59 -32.70 8.40
CA SER A 575 -52.70 -33.13 7.33
C SER A 575 -53.33 -34.29 6.55
N GLY A 576 -52.97 -34.42 5.27
CA GLY A 576 -53.00 -35.68 4.53
C GLY A 576 -53.15 -35.46 3.02
N CYS A 577 -52.38 -36.05 2.12
CA CYS A 577 -51.33 -37.07 2.16
C CYS A 577 -50.61 -37.02 0.80
N ILE A 578 -49.45 -37.70 0.71
CA ILE A 578 -48.99 -38.61 -0.37
C ILE A 578 -47.53 -38.35 -0.81
N ALA A 579 -46.70 -39.31 -0.36
CA ALA A 579 -45.62 -40.02 -1.05
C ALA A 579 -44.44 -39.28 -1.71
N ALA A 580 -43.24 -39.61 -1.19
CA ALA A 580 -42.03 -39.76 -1.98
C ALA A 580 -42.14 -40.98 -2.93
N PRO A 581 -41.35 -41.03 -4.03
CA PRO A 581 -40.02 -41.63 -3.91
C PRO A 581 -38.90 -40.96 -4.74
N ARG A 582 -37.66 -41.10 -4.25
CA ARG A 582 -36.38 -41.00 -5.02
C ARG A 582 -36.25 -42.19 -6.02
N PRO A 583 -35.17 -42.44 -6.83
CA PRO A 583 -33.82 -41.82 -6.89
C PRO A 583 -33.16 -41.73 -8.32
N LEU A 584 -31.84 -41.44 -8.34
CA LEU A 584 -30.78 -41.75 -9.35
C LEU A 584 -30.34 -40.53 -10.21
N LYS A 585 -29.07 -40.22 -10.50
CA LYS A 585 -27.72 -40.76 -10.14
C LYS A 585 -26.65 -39.83 -10.76
N GLY A 586 -25.43 -39.83 -10.20
CA GLY A 586 -24.16 -39.53 -10.90
C GLY A 586 -23.30 -38.44 -10.21
N HIS A 587 -22.50 -38.76 -9.19
CA HIS A 587 -21.08 -39.22 -9.22
C HIS A 587 -20.04 -38.22 -9.79
N ALA A 588 -19.21 -37.64 -8.91
CA ALA A 588 -17.75 -37.79 -8.83
C ALA A 588 -17.19 -36.80 -7.76
N LEU A 589 -16.72 -37.31 -6.61
CA LEU A 589 -15.29 -37.40 -6.16
C LEU A 589 -14.66 -36.03 -5.79
N MET A 590 -13.94 -35.81 -4.68
CA MET A 590 -13.36 -36.69 -3.66
C MET A 590 -12.98 -35.86 -2.40
N LEU A 591 -12.69 -36.55 -1.30
CA LEU A 591 -12.82 -36.16 0.10
C LEU A 591 -11.50 -36.50 0.86
N ILE A 592 -11.13 -35.64 1.84
CA ILE A 592 -10.54 -35.93 3.20
C ILE A 592 -9.10 -36.49 3.31
N PHE A 593 -8.25 -35.94 4.20
CA PHE A 593 -8.03 -36.48 5.57
C PHE A 593 -6.96 -35.73 6.40
N LEU A 594 -7.29 -35.56 7.69
CA LEU A 594 -6.49 -35.10 8.81
C LEU A 594 -6.29 -36.27 9.79
N THR A 595 -5.23 -36.20 10.62
CA THR A 595 -4.96 -36.89 11.91
C THR A 595 -4.15 -38.20 11.92
N LEU A 596 -3.10 -38.28 12.76
CA LEU A 596 -3.14 -38.92 14.09
C LEU A 596 -1.80 -38.86 14.88
N LEU A 597 -1.93 -38.86 16.21
CA LEU A 597 -0.90 -38.88 17.27
C LEU A 597 -0.69 -40.31 17.85
N LEU A 598 0.53 -40.57 18.32
CA LEU A 598 0.98 -41.50 19.39
C LEU A 598 0.93 -43.02 19.18
N MET A 599 2.11 -43.64 19.06
CA MET A 599 2.78 -44.47 20.08
C MET A 599 3.81 -45.39 19.40
N PHE A 600 5.11 -45.28 19.72
CA PHE A 600 5.92 -46.40 20.24
C PHE A 600 7.35 -45.94 20.63
N ARG A 601 7.71 -46.37 21.84
CA ARG A 601 8.95 -46.28 22.59
C ARG A 601 10.23 -46.78 21.88
N ARG A 602 11.35 -46.15 22.29
CA ARG A 602 12.66 -46.70 22.73
C ARG A 602 13.81 -46.94 21.71
N GLN A 603 14.99 -46.51 22.20
CA GLN A 603 16.39 -46.74 21.79
C GLN A 603 16.88 -45.87 20.62
N GLY A 604 17.97 -45.12 20.70
CA GLY A 604 19.11 -45.14 21.62
C GLY A 604 20.33 -45.77 20.96
N GLN A 605 21.37 -44.95 20.79
CA GLN A 605 22.81 -45.29 20.73
C GLN A 605 23.46 -45.83 19.43
N TYR A 606 24.65 -45.22 19.17
CA TYR A 606 25.78 -45.59 18.28
C TYR A 606 25.51 -45.55 16.76
N SER A 607 26.36 -44.96 15.90
CA SER A 607 27.74 -44.45 16.00
C SER A 607 27.92 -43.23 15.10
#